data_AF-A0A4Y2F2D3-F1
#
_entry.id   AF-A0A4Y2F2D3-F1
#
_cell.length_a   1.000
_cell.length_b   1.000
_cell.length_c   1.000
_cell.angle_alpha   90.00
_cell.angle_beta   90.00
_cell.angle_gamma   90.00
#
_symmetry.space_group_name_H-M   'P 1'
#
loop_
_entity.id
_entity.type
_entity.pdbx_description
1 polymer ?
#
loop_
_entity_poly.entity_id
_entity_poly.type
_entity_poly.pdbx_seq_one_letter_code
_entity_poly.pdbx_strand_id
1 'polypeptide(L)'
;MFSDRGTNFVSADLELKRFMAAILSSEEFQNKLAQERIVWKFNSPSAPHFGDLWENGIKQMKTHLKRTIGAQLLTSEEFLTLVTQVEF
;
A
#
# COMPACT_ATOMS: atom_id res chain seq x y z
N MET A 1 -7.56 -7.70 8.54
CA MET A 1 -6.91 -6.70 7.67
C MET A 1 -7.89 -6.24 6.61
N PHE A 2 -7.88 -4.95 6.25
CA PHE A 2 -8.77 -4.36 5.25
C PHE A 2 -7.97 -3.75 4.09
N SER A 3 -8.43 -3.95 2.86
CA SER A 3 -7.86 -3.35 1.65
C SER A 3 -8.94 -2.62 0.86
N ASP A 4 -8.56 -1.53 0.23
CA ASP A 4 -9.46 -0.76 -0.61
C ASP A 4 -9.68 -1.40 -1.99
N ARG A 5 -10.57 -0.76 -2.77
CA ARG A 5 -10.87 -1.12 -4.16
C ARG A 5 -10.58 0.05 -5.10
N GLY A 6 -9.70 0.98 -4.70
CA GLY A 6 -9.39 2.19 -5.45
C GLY A 6 -8.89 1.86 -6.84
N THR A 7 -9.30 2.69 -7.82
CA THR A 7 -9.05 2.46 -9.25
C THR A 7 -8.26 3.59 -9.92
N ASN A 8 -7.56 4.42 -9.14
CA ASN A 8 -7.02 5.67 -9.66
C ASN A 8 -5.60 5.49 -10.19
N PHE A 9 -5.37 6.04 -11.40
CA PHE A 9 -4.18 5.88 -12.26
C PHE A 9 -4.19 4.55 -13.05
N VAL A 10 -4.93 4.52 -14.16
CA VAL A 10 -5.30 3.30 -14.93
C VAL A 10 -4.21 2.25 -15.08
N SER A 11 -2.97 2.63 -15.43
CA SER A 11 -1.87 1.67 -15.58
C SER A 11 -1.30 1.17 -14.26
N ALA A 12 -1.07 2.07 -13.30
CA ALA A 12 -0.56 1.69 -11.98
C ALA A 12 -1.61 0.94 -11.16
N ASP A 13 -2.89 1.30 -11.32
CA ASP A 13 -4.04 0.58 -10.79
C ASP A 13 -4.12 -0.85 -11.35
N LEU A 14 -3.96 -1.02 -12.66
CA LEU A 14 -3.95 -2.35 -13.28
C LEU A 14 -2.79 -3.21 -12.77
N GLU A 15 -1.60 -2.64 -12.67
CA GLU A 15 -0.42 -3.35 -12.16
C GLU A 15 -0.57 -3.70 -10.68
N LEU A 16 -1.05 -2.77 -9.87
CA LEU A 16 -1.36 -2.99 -8.46
C LEU A 16 -2.43 -4.07 -8.28
N LYS A 17 -3.50 -4.06 -9.08
CA LYS A 17 -4.53 -5.10 -9.07
C LYS A 17 -3.98 -6.47 -9.46
N ARG A 18 -3.10 -6.55 -10.46
CA ARG A 18 -2.44 -7.80 -10.84
C ARG A 18 -1.56 -8.33 -9.73
N PHE A 19 -0.77 -7.45 -9.10
CA PHE A 19 0.09 -7.79 -7.97
C PHE A 19 -0.72 -8.25 -6.75
N MET A 20 -1.77 -7.52 -6.39
CA MET A 20 -2.72 -7.89 -5.34
C MET A 20 -3.37 -9.24 -5.63
N ALA A 21 -3.84 -9.49 -6.86
CA ALA A 21 -4.44 -10.76 -7.24
C ALA A 21 -3.44 -11.92 -7.15
N ALA A 22 -2.18 -11.70 -7.55
CA ALA A 22 -1.12 -12.70 -7.45
C ALA A 22 -0.77 -13.04 -5.99
N ILE A 23 -0.66 -12.04 -5.12
CA ILE A 23 -0.42 -12.23 -3.68
C ILE A 23 -1.60 -12.94 -3.03
N LEU A 24 -2.83 -12.50 -3.30
CA LEU A 24 -4.02 -13.11 -2.69
C LEU A 24 -4.27 -14.55 -3.16
N SER A 25 -3.78 -14.90 -4.34
CA SER A 25 -3.84 -16.27 -4.88
C SER A 25 -2.64 -17.13 -4.45
N SER A 26 -1.64 -16.55 -3.78
CA SER A 26 -0.49 -17.29 -3.26
C SER A 26 -0.91 -18.13 -2.06
N GLU A 27 -0.70 -19.44 -2.17
CA GLU A 27 -0.96 -20.39 -1.09
C GLU A 27 -0.07 -20.11 0.13
N GLU A 28 1.18 -19.71 -0.09
CA GLU A 28 2.10 -19.29 0.97
C GLU A 28 1.54 -18.10 1.77
N PHE A 29 1.02 -17.11 1.06
CA PHE A 29 0.44 -15.92 1.69
C PHE A 29 -0.82 -16.26 2.49
N GLN A 30 -1.73 -17.05 1.91
CA GLN A 30 -2.94 -17.47 2.62
C GLN A 30 -2.63 -18.33 3.84
N ASN A 31 -1.66 -19.25 3.73
CA ASN A 31 -1.22 -20.07 4.86
C ASN A 31 -0.62 -19.23 5.98
N LYS A 32 0.18 -18.22 5.64
CA LYS A 32 0.74 -17.29 6.64
C LYS A 32 -0.35 -16.49 7.35
N LEU A 33 -1.31 -15.93 6.60
CA LEU A 33 -2.46 -15.24 7.19
C LEU A 33 -3.27 -16.16 8.11
N ALA A 34 -3.49 -17.41 7.71
CA ALA A 34 -4.21 -18.40 8.52
C ALA A 34 -3.45 -18.76 9.80
N GLN A 35 -2.12 -18.95 9.72
CA GLN A 35 -1.27 -19.18 10.89
C GLN A 35 -1.34 -18.02 11.89
N GLU A 36 -1.35 -16.79 11.39
CA GLU A 36 -1.46 -15.58 12.21
C GLU A 36 -2.91 -15.23 12.60
N ARG A 37 -3.90 -16.06 12.21
CA ARG A 37 -5.34 -15.83 12.41
C ARG A 37 -5.83 -14.48 11.84
N ILE A 38 -5.16 -13.99 10.79
CA ILE A 38 -5.49 -12.74 10.10
C ILE A 38 -6.52 -13.04 9.02
N VAL A 39 -7.69 -12.41 9.14
CA VAL A 39 -8.71 -12.42 8.06
C VAL A 39 -8.51 -11.18 7.19
N TRP A 40 -8.18 -11.38 5.91
CA TRP A 40 -8.13 -10.31 4.91
C TRP A 40 -9.54 -10.05 4.35
N LYS A 41 -9.96 -8.78 4.30
CA LYS A 41 -11.26 -8.34 3.77
C LYS A 41 -11.08 -7.12 2.87
N PHE A 42 -11.91 -6.98 1.86
CA PHE A 42 -12.02 -5.72 1.14
C PHE A 42 -13.03 -4.81 1.82
N ASN A 43 -12.81 -3.50 1.72
CA ASN A 43 -13.75 -2.49 2.21
C ASN A 43 -15.11 -2.70 1.53
N SER A 44 -16.20 -2.62 2.29
CA SER A 44 -17.54 -2.59 1.70
C SER A 44 -17.67 -1.35 0.82
N PRO A 45 -18.32 -1.43 -0.37
CA PRO A 45 -18.63 -0.26 -1.19
C PRO A 45 -19.36 0.85 -0.41
N SER A 46 -20.06 0.48 0.65
CA SER A 46 -20.83 1.39 1.52
C SER A 46 -20.01 2.06 2.63
N ALA A 47 -18.72 1.76 2.76
CA ALA A 47 -17.83 2.34 3.76
C ALA A 47 -16.57 2.99 3.14
N PRO A 48 -16.73 3.88 2.13
CA PRO A 48 -15.60 4.49 1.41
C PRO A 48 -14.75 5.39 2.30
N HIS A 49 -15.29 5.91 3.41
CA HIS A 49 -14.58 6.77 4.36
C HIS A 49 -13.37 6.11 5.03
N PHE A 50 -13.37 4.77 5.16
CA PHE A 50 -12.18 4.05 5.61
C PHE A 50 -11.07 4.12 4.55
N GLY A 51 -11.45 4.13 3.26
CA GLY A 51 -10.66 4.59 2.11
C GLY A 51 -9.89 5.86 2.40
N ASP A 52 -10.66 6.91 2.67
CA ASP A 52 -10.18 8.28 2.80
C ASP A 52 -9.10 8.46 3.88
N LEU A 53 -9.14 7.67 4.97
CA LEU A 53 -8.15 7.76 6.06
C LEU A 53 -6.76 7.28 5.62
N TRP A 54 -6.64 6.09 5.04
CA TRP A 54 -5.34 5.60 4.57
C TRP A 54 -4.90 6.33 3.29
N GLU A 55 -5.83 6.77 2.42
CA GLU A 55 -5.51 7.64 1.28
C GLU A 55 -4.91 8.98 1.74
N ASN A 56 -5.49 9.60 2.76
CA ASN A 56 -4.92 10.80 3.37
C ASN A 56 -3.56 10.52 4.01
N GLY A 57 -3.37 9.38 4.66
CA GLY A 57 -2.07 8.93 5.16
C GLY A 57 -1.02 8.83 4.05
N ILE A 58 -1.35 8.16 2.94
CA ILE A 58 -0.49 8.04 1.76
C ILE A 58 -0.19 9.43 1.16
N LYS A 59 -1.19 10.32 1.09
CA LYS A 59 -1.01 11.69 0.60
C LYS A 59 -0.03 12.46 1.48
N GLN A 60 -0.18 12.41 2.80
CA GLN A 60 0.73 13.06 3.74
C GLN A 60 2.15 12.49 3.64
N MET A 61 2.29 11.17 3.57
CA MET A 61 3.57 10.50 3.36
C MET A 61 4.24 10.99 2.07
N LYS A 62 3.53 10.99 0.94
CA LYS A 62 4.04 11.49 -0.35
C LYS A 62 4.47 12.95 -0.26
N THR A 63 3.71 13.80 0.42
CA THR A 63 4.06 15.21 0.63
C THR A 63 5.31 15.34 1.49
N HIS A 64 5.44 14.55 2.55
CA HIS A 64 6.60 14.58 3.43
C HIS A 64 7.85 14.11 2.68
N LEU A 65 7.79 12.96 1.99
CA LEU A 65 8.88 12.44 1.18
C LEU A 65 9.36 13.46 0.13
N LYS A 66 8.43 14.12 -0.59
CA LYS A 66 8.77 15.17 -1.55
C LYS A 66 9.49 16.36 -0.92
N ARG A 67 9.14 16.74 0.31
CA ARG A 67 9.80 17.84 1.04
C ARG A 67 11.18 17.43 1.55
N THR A 68 11.33 16.21 2.05
CA THR A 68 12.56 15.69 2.64
C THR A 68 13.61 15.37 1.57
N ILE A 69 13.22 14.74 0.46
CA ILE A 69 14.12 14.35 -0.63
C ILE A 69 14.45 15.54 -1.56
N GLY A 70 13.50 16.47 -1.72
CA GLY A 70 13.67 17.61 -2.62
C GLY A 70 13.84 17.18 -4.08
N ALA A 71 14.91 17.65 -4.73
CA ALA A 71 15.24 17.35 -6.13
C ALA A 71 16.25 16.20 -6.30
N GLN A 72 16.62 15.52 -5.21
CA GLN A 72 17.59 14.42 -5.27
C GLN A 72 16.97 13.20 -5.97
N LEU A 73 17.73 12.60 -6.88
CA LEU A 73 17.37 11.33 -7.49
C LEU A 73 17.91 10.21 -6.61
N LEU A 74 17.03 9.57 -5.85
CA LEU A 74 17.43 8.43 -5.02
C LEU A 74 17.40 7.14 -5.84
N THR A 75 18.38 6.30 -5.60
CA THR A 75 18.31 4.88 -5.96
C THR A 75 17.23 4.17 -5.12
N SER A 76 16.79 3.00 -5.56
CA SER A 76 15.79 2.21 -4.82
C SER A 76 16.25 1.88 -3.39
N GLU A 77 17.55 1.67 -3.18
CA GLU A 77 18.14 1.36 -1.87
C GLU A 77 18.14 2.58 -0.95
N GLU A 78 18.53 3.75 -1.46
CA GLU A 78 18.47 5.01 -0.70
C GLU A 78 17.04 5.39 -0.34
N PHE A 79 16.10 5.17 -1.26
CA PHE A 79 14.67 5.37 -0.98
C PHE A 79 14.17 4.44 0.12
N LEU A 80 14.51 3.15 0.07
CA LEU A 80 14.13 2.18 1.09
C LEU A 80 14.74 2.53 2.45
N THR A 81 16.00 2.95 2.47
CA THR A 81 16.71 3.40 3.68
C THR A 81 16.02 4.62 4.28
N LEU A 82 15.64 5.59 3.45
CA LEU A 82 14.96 6.80 3.91
C LEU A 82 13.56 6.49 4.48
N VAL A 83 12.79 5.61 3.84
CA VAL A 83 11.47 5.22 4.37
C VAL A 83 11.61 4.45 5.69
N THR A 84 12.55 3.50 5.77
CA THR A 84 12.78 2.72 7.00
C THR A 84 13.29 3.57 8.16
N GLN A 85 14.11 4.59 7.93
CA GLN A 85 14.53 5.55 8.97
C GLN A 85 13.40 6.46 9.47
N VAL A 86 12.33 6.64 8.70
CA VAL A 86 11.16 7.44 9.10
C VAL A 86 10.14 6.58 9.88
N GLU A 87 10.15 5.26 9.68
CA GLU A 87 9.24 4.31 10.34
C GLU A 87 9.71 3.86 11.74
N PHE A 88 10.98 4.06 12.09
CA PHE A 88 11.59 3.73 13.39
C PHE A 88 12.00 4.98 14.17
#